data_AF-A0A3C1STF0-F1
#
_entry.id   AF-A0A3C1STF0-F1
#
_cell.length_a   1.000
_cell.length_b   1.000
_cell.length_c   1.000
_cell.angle_alpha   90.00
_cell.angle_beta   90.00
_cell.angle_gamma   90.00
#
_symmetry.space_group_name_H-M   'P 1'
#
loop_
_entity.id
_entity.type
_entity.pdbx_description
1 polymer ?
#
loop_
_entity_poly.entity_id
_entity_poly.type
_entity_poly.pdbx_seq_one_letter_code
_entity_poly.pdbx_strand_id
1 'polypeptide(L)' 'MSVGYVLAIDQGTTGSTVLIFDRDDQIKGRAYSEFTQHYPKPGWVEHDAQEIWLVTV' A
#
# COMPACT_ATOMS: atom_id res chain seq x y z
N MET A 1 -5.62 -29.72 -2.75
CA MET A 1 -4.70 -28.71 -3.32
C MET A 1 -4.49 -27.64 -2.27
N SER A 2 -3.27 -27.21 -2.00
CA SER A 2 -3.02 -26.07 -1.10
C SER A 2 -3.67 -24.82 -1.70
N VAL A 3 -4.54 -24.17 -0.93
CA VAL A 3 -5.10 -22.86 -1.29
C VAL A 3 -3.95 -21.87 -1.19
N GLY A 4 -3.44 -21.42 -2.34
CA GLY A 4 -2.41 -20.40 -2.39
C GLY A 4 -3.04 -19.04 -2.61
N TYR A 5 -2.60 -18.05 -1.86
CA TYR A 5 -2.95 -16.65 -2.06
C TYR A 5 -1.72 -15.87 -2.49
N VAL A 6 -1.92 -14.82 -3.27
CA VAL A 6 -0.89 -13.82 -3.60
C VAL A 6 -1.26 -12.52 -2.90
N LEU A 7 -0.32 -11.95 -2.16
CA LEU A 7 -0.44 -10.62 -1.59
C LEU A 7 0.33 -9.64 -2.46
N ALA A 8 -0.33 -8.55 -2.87
CA ALA A 8 0.28 -7.45 -3.59
C ALA A 8 0.25 -6.19 -2.72
N ILE A 9 1.38 -5.48 -2.67
CA ILE A 9 1.49 -4.15 -2.06
C ILE A 9 1.65 -3.17 -3.21
N ASP A 10 0.68 -2.28 -3.37
CA ASP A 10 0.70 -1.15 -4.28
C ASP A 10 1.02 0.12 -3.48
N GLN A 11 2.30 0.50 -3.49
CA GLN A 11 2.82 1.65 -2.75
C GLN A 11 2.64 2.90 -3.60
N GLY A 12 1.48 3.55 -3.45
CA GLY A 12 1.12 4.77 -4.17
C GLY A 12 1.77 6.01 -3.56
N THR A 13 1.56 7.16 -4.21
CA THR A 13 2.13 8.43 -3.74
C THR A 13 1.41 9.01 -2.52
N THR A 14 0.12 8.70 -2.34
CA THR A 14 -0.73 9.24 -1.25
C THR A 14 -0.97 8.21 -0.14
N GLY A 15 -0.88 6.93 -0.47
CA GLY A 15 -1.20 5.83 0.43
C GLY A 15 -0.74 4.49 -0.11
N SER A 16 -0.73 3.49 0.76
CA SER A 16 -0.42 2.10 0.44
C SER A 16 -1.72 1.31 0.32
N THR A 17 -1.88 0.55 -0.76
CA THR A 17 -2.96 -0.43 -0.93
C THR A 17 -2.37 -1.83 -0.82
N VAL A 18 -3.03 -2.72 -0.08
CA VAL A 18 -2.70 -4.14 -0.05
C VAL A 18 -3.89 -4.94 -0.57
N LEU A 19 -3.61 -5.89 -1.45
CA LEU A 19 -4.61 -6.78 -2.07
C LEU A 19 -4.20 -8.24 -1.88
N ILE A 20 -5.19 -9.09 -1.60
CA ILE A 20 -5.01 -10.54 -1.57
C ILE A 20 -5.81 -11.14 -2.71
N PHE A 21 -5.16 -11.88 -3.59
CA PHE A 21 -5.76 -12.60 -4.72
C PHE A 21 -5.78 -14.11 -4.44
N ASP A 22 -6.85 -14.78 -4.83
CA ASP A 22 -6.85 -16.23 -4.99
C ASP A 22 -6.27 -16.63 -6.36
N ARG A 23 -6.33 -17.94 -6.69
CA ARG A 23 -5.79 -18.47 -7.95
C ARG A 23 -6.68 -18.22 -9.17
N ASP A 24 -7.91 -17.74 -8.96
CA ASP A 24 -8.87 -17.40 -10.00
C ASP A 24 -8.94 -15.87 -10.21
N ASP A 25 -7.87 -15.18 -9.80
CA ASP A 25 -7.67 -13.73 -9.84
C ASP A 25 -8.75 -12.92 -9.09
N GLN A 26 -9.45 -13.54 -8.14
CA GLN A 26 -10.46 -12.87 -7.33
C GLN A 26 -9.83 -12.20 -6.12
N ILE A 27 -10.21 -10.95 -5.86
CA ILE A 27 -9.81 -10.22 -4.66
C ILE A 27 -10.53 -10.82 -3.44
N LYS A 28 -9.76 -11.34 -2.47
CA LYS A 28 -10.26 -11.88 -1.20
C LYS A 28 -10.02 -10.97 0.00
N GLY A 29 -9.09 -10.04 -0.14
CA GLY A 29 -8.77 -9.07 0.90
C GLY A 29 -8.29 -7.78 0.26
N ARG A 30 -8.64 -6.67 0.89
CA ARG A 30 -8.19 -5.33 0.51
C ARG A 30 -8.03 -4.50 1.76
N ALA A 31 -6.91 -3.80 1.84
CA ALA A 31 -6.66 -2.75 2.82
C ALA A 31 -6.06 -1.52 2.12
N TYR A 32 -6.26 -0.36 2.74
CA TYR A 32 -5.71 0.91 2.27
C TYR A 32 -5.41 1.78 3.48
N SER A 33 -4.26 2.43 3.46
CA SER A 33 -3.89 3.43 4.47
C SER A 33 -3.13 4.58 3.81
N GLU A 34 -3.41 5.79 4.27
CA GLU A 34 -2.70 7.00 3.84
C GLU A 34 -1.46 7.23 4.69
N PHE A 35 -0.50 7.96 4.13
CA PHE A 35 0.65 8.52 4.83
C PHE A 35 0.81 10.00 4.47
N THR A 36 1.51 10.72 5.32
CA THR A 36 1.60 12.17 5.25
C THR A 36 2.42 12.63 4.05
N GLN A 37 1.91 13.66 3.37
CA GLN A 37 2.66 14.38 2.34
C GLN A 37 3.32 15.60 2.97
N HIS A 38 4.65 15.66 2.97
CA HIS A 38 5.37 16.81 3.50
C HIS A 38 5.68 17.82 2.39
N TYR A 39 5.30 19.08 2.62
CA TYR A 39 5.53 20.19 1.69
C TYR A 39 6.40 21.28 2.34
N PRO A 40 7.70 21.03 2.56
CA PRO A 40 8.56 21.98 3.30
C PRO A 40 8.81 23.28 2.53
N LYS A 41 8.72 23.25 1.20
CA LYS A 41 8.93 24.40 0.31
C LYS A 41 7.99 24.32 -0.91
N PRO A 42 7.69 25.46 -1.58
CA PRO A 42 6.93 25.45 -2.83
C PRO A 42 7.55 24.50 -3.87
N GLY A 43 6.74 23.58 -4.39
CA GLY A 43 7.15 22.59 -5.39
C GLY A 43 7.90 21.37 -4.85
N TRP A 44 8.14 21.28 -3.53
CA TRP A 44 8.77 20.12 -2.90
C TRP A 44 7.71 19.18 -2.33
N VAL A 45 7.94 17.88 -2.50
CA VAL A 45 7.14 16.81 -1.89
C VAL A 45 8.10 15.78 -1.31
N GLU A 46 7.96 15.50 -0.03
CA GLU A 46 8.76 14.51 0.70
C GLU A 46 7.82 13.52 1.41
N HIS A 47 8.29 12.28 1.56
CA HIS A 47 7.61 11.22 2.31
C HIS A 47 8.52 10.70 3.42
N ASP A 48 7.93 10.34 4.56
CA ASP A 48 8.65 9.61 5.60
C ASP A 48 8.63 8.10 5.30
N ALA A 49 9.81 7.52 5.09
CA ALA A 49 9.96 6.10 4.80
C ALA A 49 9.49 5.19 5.96
N GLN A 50 9.63 5.64 7.22
CA GLN A 50 9.14 4.89 8.37
C GLN A 50 7.61 4.91 8.41
N GLU A 51 6.98 6.05 8.10
CA GLU A 51 5.52 6.14 8.01
C GLU A 51 4.98 5.21 6.92
N ILE A 52 5.55 5.26 5.71
CA ILE A 52 5.19 4.34 4.60
C ILE A 52 5.23 2.88 5.06
N TRP A 53 6.31 2.48 5.74
CA TRP A 53 6.46 1.12 6.25
C TRP A 53 5.40 0.77 7.30
N LEU A 54 5.15 1.65 8.27
CA LEU A 54 4.22 1.41 9.37
C LEU A 54 2.75 1.36 8.93
N VAL A 55 2.37 2.14 7.91
CA VAL A 55 0.97 2.18 7.42
C VAL A 55 0.66 1.09 6.39
N THR A 56 1.66 0.35 5.91
CA THR A 56 1.46 -0.74 4.95
C THR A 56 0.90 -1.97 5.67
N VAL A 57 -0.41 -2.17 5.56
CA VAL A 57 -1.20 -3.22 6.24
C VAL A 57 -1.98 -4.09 5.27
#